data_AF-A0A5B8RC13-F1
#
_entry.id   AF-A0A5B8RC13-F1
#
_cell.length_a   1.000
_cell.length_b   1.000
_cell.length_c   1.000
_cell.angle_alpha   90.00
_cell.angle_beta   90.00
_cell.angle_gamma   90.00
#
_symmetry.space_group_name_H-M   'P 1'
#
loop_
_entity.id
_entity.type
_entity.pdbx_description
1 polymer ?
#
loop_
_entity_poly.entity_id
_entity_poly.type
_entity_poly.pdbx_seq_one_letter_code
_entity_poly.pdbx_strand_id
1 'polypeptide(L)'
;MPERLQLTKNAQFFRTGSPLSDEIVQEVLDAAADNITLDGEFIIDSFRQERLLEEQEFSFVYSVKVFPSTRPVYFLDDDFEDIVHAFILVIEVDNYIAILKKSCANISDTLEKYFTLIGSEEFSSSFSDEDVEFQKMALRNMTISDRAMRTRSYEAANLKGLLSTHSAGRSIPFYFKLRQGSTTKSISGSGRVVESSSRESIDDIGVWVRDQINLIESPISNNFLDAFASKIDLSDVLELTKPNAVLIESSSLFERIEKDDLALACKTRKGKKVSVSSRIFKKLECALESVYELDDELNIVGGDNSSWVRKNKKTLTLHSKTLSKFRVVENGKEVTLQKFIIKNGLYSITFDDPKYMYFMGSCFEDSSGVSEIDNILEILQPMNDMSKVHSEKGEFDKSASRFSEDSMFSLVEAVHQNDDYIFCDDLGDEWADHITFNKRDSNICFVHSKHGDPSTSASNLHDVVGQGIKNLGNMYFGRDLMLSKLNNSLSYNYKSSSGIETNIARIRKGDPDQFEGFLNNLLKDYKLNRRCVLSCSFISKSDVKREFLKIKNKARVRGHVTQLFWIISSFAHAAKDMNTIPLIYCNK
;
A
#
# COMPACT_ATOMS: atom_id res chain seq x y z
N MET A 1 20.13 42.21 2.93
CA MET A 1 20.70 41.10 2.10
C MET A 1 19.70 40.01 1.66
N PRO A 2 18.52 39.78 2.28
CA PRO A 2 17.55 38.79 1.81
C PRO A 2 17.17 38.93 0.33
N GLU A 3 17.20 40.15 -0.20
CA GLU A 3 16.89 40.47 -1.60
C GLU A 3 17.81 39.80 -2.63
N ARG A 4 18.93 39.20 -2.18
CA ARG A 4 19.82 38.37 -3.01
C ARG A 4 19.31 36.94 -3.20
N LEU A 5 18.29 36.51 -2.45
CA LEU A 5 17.72 35.17 -2.57
C LEU A 5 16.86 35.08 -3.83
N GLN A 6 17.13 34.03 -4.59
CA GLN A 6 16.44 33.68 -5.82
C GLN A 6 15.96 32.24 -5.65
N LEU A 7 14.66 32.09 -5.40
CA LEU A 7 14.04 30.87 -4.89
C LEU A 7 13.10 30.26 -5.92
N THR A 8 13.00 28.93 -5.92
CA THR A 8 11.95 28.24 -6.68
C THR A 8 10.67 28.16 -5.84
N LYS A 9 9.50 28.24 -6.48
CA LYS A 9 8.19 27.99 -5.86
C LYS A 9 8.08 26.54 -5.38
N ASN A 10 8.48 26.30 -4.13
CA ASN A 10 8.54 24.98 -3.51
C ASN A 10 8.40 25.11 -2.00
N ALA A 11 7.18 24.91 -1.49
CA ALA A 11 6.83 25.13 -0.10
C ALA A 11 5.96 24.01 0.48
N GLN A 12 5.99 23.87 1.80
CA GLN A 12 4.97 23.16 2.56
C GLN A 12 4.15 24.18 3.35
N PHE A 13 2.84 23.98 3.43
CA PHE A 13 1.92 24.92 4.06
C PHE A 13 1.32 24.32 5.33
N PHE A 14 1.12 25.15 6.35
CA PHE A 14 0.57 24.73 7.63
C PHE A 14 -0.39 25.78 8.19
N ARG A 15 -1.42 25.32 8.90
CA ARG A 15 -2.29 26.17 9.72
C ARG A 15 -1.72 26.36 11.12
N THR A 16 -1.84 27.58 11.64
CA THR A 16 -1.50 27.93 13.01
C THR A 16 -2.76 27.82 13.87
N GLY A 17 -2.69 27.10 14.99
CA GLY A 17 -3.84 26.94 15.91
C GLY A 17 -4.01 28.10 16.89
N SER A 18 -3.03 28.99 16.95
CA SER A 18 -2.93 30.15 17.84
C SER A 18 -1.95 31.15 17.22
N PRO A 19 -1.92 32.42 17.67
CA PRO A 19 -0.92 33.38 17.24
C PRO A 19 0.50 32.83 17.43
N LEU A 20 1.34 33.01 16.41
CA LEU A 20 2.74 32.57 16.42
C LEU A 20 3.55 33.38 17.43
N SER A 21 4.11 32.71 18.44
CA SER A 21 5.08 33.30 19.35
C SER A 21 6.49 33.24 18.74
N ASP A 22 7.34 34.16 19.16
CA ASP A 22 8.73 34.24 18.68
C ASP A 22 9.49 32.95 19.02
N GLU A 23 9.23 32.34 20.18
CA GLU A 23 9.87 31.10 20.61
C GLU A 23 9.57 29.94 19.66
N ILE A 24 8.33 29.85 19.13
CA ILE A 24 7.94 28.79 18.20
C ILE A 24 8.71 28.92 16.89
N VAL A 25 8.74 30.13 16.31
CA VAL A 25 9.44 30.38 15.04
C VAL A 25 10.93 30.13 15.22
N GLN A 26 11.50 30.57 16.34
CA GLN A 26 12.91 30.34 16.66
C GLN A 26 13.24 28.84 16.79
N GLU A 27 12.41 28.05 17.49
CA GLU A 27 12.62 26.60 17.62
C GLU A 27 12.61 25.89 16.25
N VAL A 28 11.76 26.33 15.32
CA VAL A 28 11.73 25.79 13.95
C VAL A 28 13.02 26.15 13.19
N LEU A 29 13.46 27.39 13.27
CA LEU A 29 14.68 27.86 12.61
C LEU A 29 15.93 27.17 13.16
N ASP A 30 16.01 27.01 14.48
CA ASP A 30 17.13 26.34 15.16
C ASP A 30 17.15 24.85 14.85
N ALA A 31 16.01 24.18 14.89
CA ALA A 31 15.91 22.78 14.48
C ALA A 31 16.29 22.58 13.01
N ALA A 32 16.01 23.54 12.12
CA ALA A 32 16.41 23.47 10.72
C ALA A 32 17.93 23.67 10.53
N ALA A 33 18.55 24.46 11.40
CA ALA A 33 19.97 24.82 11.37
C ALA A 33 20.87 23.86 12.18
N ASP A 34 20.31 22.82 12.79
CA ASP A 34 21.05 21.82 13.60
C ASP A 34 22.16 21.09 12.82
N ASN A 35 22.13 21.12 11.48
CA ASN A 35 23.15 20.55 10.61
C ASN A 35 24.14 21.59 10.03
N ILE A 36 24.26 22.76 10.64
CA ILE A 36 25.31 23.73 10.32
C ILE A 36 26.69 23.10 10.52
N THR A 37 27.65 23.43 9.65
CA THR A 37 29.02 22.94 9.81
C THR A 37 29.64 23.43 11.12
N LEU A 38 30.57 22.65 11.68
CA LEU A 38 31.45 23.14 12.74
C LEU A 38 32.11 24.45 12.28
N ASP A 39 32.00 25.50 13.10
CA ASP A 39 32.44 26.87 12.80
C ASP A 39 31.72 27.57 11.62
N GLY A 40 30.60 27.04 11.16
CA GLY A 40 29.77 27.67 10.14
C GLY A 40 29.04 28.91 10.67
N GLU A 41 29.13 30.02 9.94
CA GLU A 41 28.36 31.25 10.23
C GLU A 41 27.11 31.35 9.35
N PHE A 42 26.09 32.04 9.85
CA PHE A 42 24.92 32.38 9.03
C PHE A 42 25.27 33.46 8.00
N ILE A 43 25.07 33.13 6.72
CA ILE A 43 25.23 34.06 5.59
C ILE A 43 24.07 35.05 5.53
N ILE A 44 22.88 34.57 5.86
CA ILE A 44 21.68 35.37 6.07
C ILE A 44 21.06 34.86 7.36
N ASP A 45 20.77 35.79 8.27
CA ASP A 45 19.98 35.54 9.47
C ASP A 45 19.03 36.73 9.61
N SER A 46 17.75 36.50 9.40
CA SER A 46 16.72 37.52 9.52
C SER A 46 15.52 36.91 10.22
N PHE A 47 15.08 37.56 11.28
CA PHE A 47 14.02 37.05 12.14
C PHE A 47 12.82 38.01 12.08
N ARG A 48 11.65 37.43 11.78
CA ARG A 48 10.31 38.07 11.70
C ARG A 48 10.33 39.49 11.15
N GLN A 49 10.90 39.65 9.96
CA GLN A 49 10.89 40.93 9.25
C GLN A 49 9.55 41.11 8.53
N GLU A 50 8.91 42.26 8.73
CA GLU A 50 7.69 42.61 8.00
C GLU A 50 8.05 43.14 6.60
N ARG A 51 7.31 42.69 5.58
CA ARG A 51 7.47 43.11 4.20
C ARG A 51 6.12 43.58 3.67
N LEU A 52 6.07 44.84 3.23
CA LEU A 52 4.89 45.46 2.62
C LEU A 52 5.10 45.59 1.12
N LEU A 53 4.18 45.06 0.33
CA LEU A 53 4.14 45.18 -1.12
C LEU A 53 3.03 46.17 -1.50
N GLU A 54 3.39 47.45 -1.62
CA GLU A 54 2.44 48.56 -1.81
C GLU A 54 1.53 48.37 -3.03
N GLU A 55 2.05 47.90 -4.16
CA GLU A 55 1.28 47.70 -5.40
C GLU A 55 0.17 46.64 -5.28
N GLN A 56 0.30 45.73 -4.31
CA GLN A 56 -0.58 44.57 -4.15
C GLN A 56 -1.40 44.65 -2.86
N GLU A 57 -1.27 45.76 -2.11
CA GLU A 57 -1.87 45.97 -0.77
C GLU A 57 -1.73 44.74 0.14
N PHE A 58 -0.54 44.12 0.11
CA PHE A 58 -0.28 42.86 0.78
C PHE A 58 0.96 42.98 1.66
N SER A 59 0.86 42.53 2.91
CA SER A 59 2.00 42.38 3.80
C SER A 59 2.13 40.94 4.28
N PHE A 60 3.38 40.53 4.52
CA PHE A 60 3.70 39.25 5.12
C PHE A 60 4.91 39.40 6.04
N VAL A 61 5.05 38.48 6.99
CA VAL A 61 6.22 38.41 7.86
C VAL A 61 7.09 37.26 7.41
N TYR A 62 8.41 37.44 7.37
CA TYR A 62 9.31 36.36 7.01
C TYR A 62 10.49 36.21 7.99
N SER A 63 10.94 34.97 8.14
CA SER A 63 12.20 34.63 8.81
C SER A 63 13.04 33.73 7.91
N VAL A 64 14.33 34.00 7.81
CA VAL A 64 15.22 33.26 6.91
C VAL A 64 16.59 33.05 7.53
N LYS A 65 17.09 31.81 7.41
CA LYS A 65 18.47 31.43 7.72
C LYS A 65 19.12 30.79 6.52
N VAL A 66 20.34 31.19 6.18
CA VAL A 66 21.19 30.59 5.15
C VAL A 66 22.54 30.28 5.77
N PHE A 67 23.01 29.03 5.64
CA PHE A 67 24.21 28.55 6.33
C PHE A 67 24.89 27.40 5.59
N PRO A 68 26.21 27.20 5.78
CA PRO A 68 26.91 26.03 5.25
C PRO A 68 26.55 24.76 6.05
N SER A 69 26.43 23.64 5.35
CA SER A 69 26.18 22.31 5.92
C SER A 69 27.02 21.27 5.19
N THR A 70 27.51 20.23 5.88
CA THR A 70 28.25 19.14 5.26
C THR A 70 27.35 17.96 4.90
N ARG A 71 27.70 17.26 3.82
CA ARG A 71 27.05 16.01 3.39
C ARG A 71 28.11 14.99 2.99
N PRO A 72 27.99 13.73 3.40
CA PRO A 72 28.92 12.70 2.97
C PRO A 72 28.82 12.43 1.47
N VAL A 73 29.95 12.07 0.87
CA VAL A 73 30.09 11.72 -0.55
C VAL A 73 29.85 10.23 -0.73
N TYR A 74 28.65 9.85 -1.18
CA TYR A 74 28.22 8.44 -1.26
C TYR A 74 28.75 7.65 -2.46
N PHE A 75 29.52 8.27 -3.36
CA PHE A 75 30.07 7.60 -4.56
C PHE A 75 31.56 7.29 -4.43
N LEU A 76 32.15 7.51 -3.26
CA LEU A 76 33.51 7.13 -2.89
C LEU A 76 33.44 6.28 -1.61
N ASP A 77 34.34 5.31 -1.48
CA ASP A 77 34.43 4.43 -0.30
C ASP A 77 35.24 5.07 0.85
N ASP A 78 35.69 6.32 0.68
CA ASP A 78 36.45 7.10 1.64
C ASP A 78 35.54 8.13 2.37
N ASP A 79 35.95 8.58 3.56
CA ASP A 79 35.24 9.59 4.36
C ASP A 79 35.40 11.02 3.79
N PHE A 80 34.81 11.28 2.62
CA PHE A 80 34.71 12.62 2.02
C PHE A 80 33.38 13.30 2.33
N GLU A 81 33.40 14.62 2.48
CA GLU A 81 32.22 15.46 2.66
C GLU A 81 32.18 16.64 1.67
N ASP A 82 31.00 16.91 1.11
CA ASP A 82 30.69 18.12 0.35
C ASP A 82 30.17 19.21 1.29
N ILE A 83 30.65 20.45 1.12
CA ILE A 83 30.02 21.63 1.74
C ILE A 83 28.92 22.14 0.81
N VAL A 84 27.68 22.08 1.28
CA VAL A 84 26.50 22.62 0.62
C VAL A 84 25.96 23.82 1.39
N HIS A 85 25.27 24.73 0.70
CA HIS A 85 24.57 25.83 1.36
C HIS A 85 23.10 25.44 1.57
N ALA A 86 22.70 25.40 2.83
CA ALA A 86 21.34 25.15 3.26
C ALA A 86 20.59 26.46 3.51
N PHE A 87 19.27 26.41 3.38
CA PHE A 87 18.42 27.53 3.79
C PHE A 87 17.06 27.05 4.28
N ILE A 88 16.51 27.81 5.22
CA ILE A 88 15.10 27.77 5.60
C ILE A 88 14.52 29.18 5.50
N LEU A 89 13.34 29.30 4.90
CA LEU A 89 12.51 30.49 4.84
C LEU A 89 11.13 30.11 5.37
N VAL A 90 10.69 30.84 6.39
CA VAL A 90 9.35 30.79 6.96
C VAL A 90 8.65 32.07 6.56
N ILE A 91 7.50 31.95 5.90
CA ILE A 91 6.63 33.07 5.55
C ILE A 91 5.33 32.91 6.34
N GLU A 92 4.93 33.94 7.05
CA GLU A 92 3.71 34.03 7.84
C GLU A 92 2.70 34.92 7.11
N VAL A 93 1.51 34.39 6.86
CA VAL A 93 0.38 35.10 6.24
C VAL A 93 -0.88 34.68 6.98
N ASP A 94 -1.56 35.63 7.61
CA ASP A 94 -2.76 35.38 8.43
C ASP A 94 -2.57 34.23 9.45
N ASN A 95 -3.40 33.19 9.38
CA ASN A 95 -3.32 31.99 10.23
C ASN A 95 -2.53 30.84 9.58
N TYR A 96 -1.63 31.17 8.65
CA TYR A 96 -0.86 30.21 7.89
C TYR A 96 0.63 30.49 7.94
N ILE A 97 1.39 29.43 7.76
CA ILE A 97 2.82 29.51 7.47
C ILE A 97 3.16 28.70 6.23
N ALA A 98 4.05 29.23 5.40
CA ALA A 98 4.69 28.52 4.32
C ALA A 98 6.18 28.32 4.65
N ILE A 99 6.65 27.09 4.52
CA ILE A 99 8.03 26.70 4.79
C ILE A 99 8.70 26.26 3.50
N LEU A 100 9.70 27.04 3.09
CA LEU A 100 10.62 26.70 2.01
C LEU A 100 11.95 26.30 2.63
N LYS A 101 12.44 25.11 2.32
CA LYS A 101 13.74 24.66 2.85
C LYS A 101 14.52 23.82 1.86
N LYS A 102 15.84 23.93 1.93
CA LYS A 102 16.76 23.08 1.18
C LYS A 102 17.96 22.74 2.04
N SER A 103 18.30 21.46 2.05
CA SER A 103 19.48 20.92 2.74
C SER A 103 19.57 21.17 4.25
N CYS A 104 18.47 21.54 4.90
CA CYS A 104 18.36 21.63 6.36
C CYS A 104 18.26 20.26 7.03
N ALA A 105 18.48 20.25 8.35
CA ALA A 105 18.14 19.15 9.23
C ALA A 105 16.63 18.80 9.16
N ASN A 106 16.28 17.64 9.73
CA ASN A 106 14.88 17.21 9.79
C ASN A 106 14.12 18.00 10.85
N ILE A 107 13.03 18.64 10.45
CA ILE A 107 12.19 19.48 11.30
C ILE A 107 10.75 18.94 11.45
N SER A 108 10.45 17.75 10.91
CA SER A 108 9.08 17.21 10.93
C SER A 108 8.50 17.15 12.34
N ASP A 109 9.26 16.65 13.31
CA ASP A 109 8.80 16.53 14.71
C ASP A 109 8.48 17.92 15.32
N THR A 110 9.30 18.93 15.02
CA THR A 110 9.08 20.32 15.48
C THR A 110 7.85 20.93 14.81
N LEU A 111 7.64 20.69 13.52
CA LEU A 111 6.48 21.21 12.80
C LEU A 111 5.18 20.56 13.27
N GLU A 112 5.17 19.24 13.47
CA GLU A 112 4.01 18.48 13.96
C GLU A 112 3.62 18.86 15.41
N LYS A 113 4.59 19.35 16.20
CA LYS A 113 4.35 19.83 17.57
C LYS A 113 3.51 21.10 17.60
N TYR A 114 3.68 22.01 16.63
CA TYR A 114 3.11 23.35 16.66
C TYR A 114 2.06 23.63 15.59
N PHE A 115 2.12 22.96 14.45
CA PHE A 115 1.32 23.30 13.29
C PHE A 115 0.51 22.11 12.76
N THR A 116 -0.55 22.41 12.02
CA THR A 116 -1.30 21.39 11.29
C THR A 116 -0.97 21.49 9.80
N LEU A 117 -0.37 20.44 9.24
CA LEU A 117 -0.01 20.37 7.82
C LEU A 117 -1.25 20.44 6.92
N ILE A 118 -1.19 21.29 5.89
CA ILE A 118 -2.15 21.32 4.79
C ILE A 118 -1.79 20.18 3.84
N GLY A 119 -2.69 19.20 3.75
CA GLY A 119 -2.47 17.97 2.99
C GLY A 119 -2.74 18.10 1.50
N SER A 120 -2.45 17.04 0.75
CA SER A 120 -2.76 16.97 -0.69
C SER A 120 -4.24 17.11 -1.00
N GLU A 121 -5.13 16.67 -0.11
CA GLU A 121 -6.58 16.78 -0.28
C GLU A 121 -7.06 18.23 -0.32
N GLU A 122 -6.63 19.05 0.64
CA GLU A 122 -7.02 20.46 0.72
C GLU A 122 -6.49 21.28 -0.47
N PHE A 123 -5.28 20.95 -0.95
CA PHE A 123 -4.81 21.52 -2.20
C PHE A 123 -5.61 21.00 -3.38
N SER A 124 -5.94 19.71 -3.38
CA SER A 124 -6.64 19.10 -4.50
C SER A 124 -8.03 19.70 -4.69
N SER A 125 -8.75 20.05 -3.61
CA SER A 125 -10.03 20.76 -3.67
C SER A 125 -9.89 22.22 -4.10
N SER A 126 -8.69 22.76 -4.25
CA SER A 126 -8.50 24.16 -4.66
C SER A 126 -8.53 24.38 -6.19
N PHE A 127 -8.54 23.31 -6.98
CA PHE A 127 -8.54 23.41 -8.45
C PHE A 127 -9.93 23.14 -9.01
N SER A 128 -10.24 23.71 -10.18
CA SER A 128 -11.40 23.32 -10.97
C SER A 128 -10.99 22.25 -11.97
N ASP A 129 -11.73 21.15 -12.02
CA ASP A 129 -11.53 20.10 -13.01
C ASP A 129 -11.59 20.61 -14.45
N GLU A 130 -12.30 21.69 -14.77
CA GLU A 130 -12.37 22.19 -16.14
C GLU A 130 -11.06 22.85 -16.60
N ASP A 131 -10.27 23.39 -15.66
CA ASP A 131 -9.12 24.25 -15.96
C ASP A 131 -7.77 23.56 -15.83
N VAL A 132 -7.75 22.31 -15.34
CA VAL A 132 -6.51 21.57 -15.08
C VAL A 132 -6.42 20.28 -15.88
N GLU A 133 -5.21 19.90 -16.27
CA GLU A 133 -4.94 18.60 -16.89
C GLU A 133 -4.06 17.78 -15.96
N PHE A 134 -4.53 16.59 -15.58
CA PHE A 134 -3.78 15.68 -14.73
C PHE A 134 -2.72 14.97 -15.57
N GLN A 135 -1.47 15.41 -15.49
CA GLN A 135 -0.37 14.83 -16.28
C GLN A 135 0.24 13.60 -15.63
N LYS A 136 0.35 13.61 -14.30
CA LYS A 136 0.92 12.51 -13.53
C LYS A 136 0.17 12.32 -12.24
N MET A 137 0.03 11.07 -11.82
CA MET A 137 -0.66 10.72 -10.59
C MET A 137 -0.01 9.49 -9.97
N ALA A 138 0.33 9.54 -8.68
CA ALA A 138 0.78 8.38 -7.93
C ALA A 138 -0.27 8.00 -6.87
N LEU A 139 -0.54 6.70 -6.83
CA LEU A 139 -1.63 6.10 -6.06
C LEU A 139 -1.09 5.02 -5.13
N ARG A 140 -1.64 4.94 -3.92
CA ARG A 140 -1.40 3.88 -2.95
C ARG A 140 -2.68 3.09 -2.75
N ASN A 141 -2.64 1.77 -2.92
CA ASN A 141 -3.82 0.93 -2.74
C ASN A 141 -4.12 0.70 -1.25
N MET A 142 -5.39 0.81 -0.88
CA MET A 142 -5.97 0.33 0.38
C MET A 142 -6.12 -1.17 0.29
N THR A 143 -5.11 -1.89 0.77
CA THR A 143 -5.11 -3.35 0.76
C THR A 143 -4.55 -3.90 2.05
N ILE A 144 -4.98 -5.10 2.37
CA ILE A 144 -4.48 -5.87 3.50
C ILE A 144 -3.51 -6.98 3.08
N SER A 145 -3.33 -7.20 1.77
CA SER A 145 -2.37 -8.18 1.27
C SER A 145 -1.02 -7.51 1.04
N ASP A 146 0.01 -8.07 1.64
CA ASP A 146 1.38 -7.61 1.52
C ASP A 146 2.04 -7.98 0.18
N ARG A 147 1.44 -8.93 -0.54
CA ARG A 147 1.79 -9.38 -1.90
C ARG A 147 1.09 -8.59 -3.00
N ALA A 148 0.07 -7.80 -2.67
CA ALA A 148 -0.64 -6.97 -3.63
C ALA A 148 0.23 -5.79 -4.11
N MET A 149 -0.09 -5.29 -5.32
CA MET A 149 0.55 -4.09 -5.84
C MET A 149 0.29 -2.92 -4.89
N ARG A 150 1.36 -2.36 -4.31
CA ARG A 150 1.29 -1.34 -3.27
C ARG A 150 1.02 0.05 -3.83
N THR A 151 1.84 0.44 -4.81
CA THR A 151 1.89 1.79 -5.36
C THR A 151 1.85 1.73 -6.88
N ARG A 152 1.18 2.71 -7.50
CA ARG A 152 1.16 2.92 -8.95
C ARG A 152 1.52 4.35 -9.30
N SER A 153 2.02 4.54 -10.50
CA SER A 153 2.21 5.87 -11.07
C SER A 153 1.76 5.86 -12.52
N TYR A 154 0.85 6.79 -12.84
CA TYR A 154 0.30 6.98 -14.17
C TYR A 154 0.80 8.30 -14.73
N GLU A 155 1.11 8.34 -16.02
CA GLU A 155 1.58 9.53 -16.71
C GLU A 155 0.97 9.59 -18.12
N ALA A 156 0.40 10.74 -18.47
CA ALA A 156 -0.22 11.01 -19.76
C ALA A 156 -0.28 12.53 -20.02
N ALA A 157 -0.71 12.93 -21.22
CA ALA A 157 -1.00 14.35 -21.48
C ALA A 157 -2.14 14.88 -20.61
N ASN A 158 -3.19 14.07 -20.45
CA ASN A 158 -4.30 14.30 -19.51
C ASN A 158 -4.90 12.94 -19.11
N LEU A 159 -4.89 12.63 -17.82
CA LEU A 159 -5.39 11.38 -17.27
C LEU A 159 -6.93 11.33 -17.21
N LYS A 160 -7.60 12.49 -17.22
CA LYS A 160 -9.07 12.58 -17.26
C LYS A 160 -9.57 12.01 -18.59
N GLY A 161 -10.00 10.76 -18.58
CA GLY A 161 -10.47 10.02 -19.76
C GLY A 161 -9.56 8.87 -20.22
N LEU A 162 -8.33 8.77 -19.68
CA LEU A 162 -7.45 7.61 -19.91
C LEU A 162 -7.38 6.69 -18.69
N LEU A 163 -7.40 7.27 -17.49
CA LEU A 163 -7.37 6.51 -16.27
C LEU A 163 -8.76 5.96 -15.96
N SER A 164 -8.88 4.63 -15.86
CA SER A 164 -10.11 4.00 -15.40
C SER A 164 -10.33 4.31 -13.92
N THR A 165 -11.51 4.88 -13.61
CA THR A 165 -11.93 5.18 -12.23
C THR A 165 -12.79 4.07 -11.61
N HIS A 166 -13.11 3.01 -12.35
CA HIS A 166 -14.03 1.96 -11.91
C HIS A 166 -13.58 1.22 -10.62
N SER A 167 -12.27 1.19 -10.35
CA SER A 167 -11.69 0.60 -9.13
C SER A 167 -10.85 1.61 -8.34
N ALA A 168 -11.01 2.90 -8.63
CA ALA A 168 -10.21 3.96 -8.04
C ALA A 168 -10.54 4.24 -6.57
N GLY A 169 -11.73 3.86 -6.09
CA GLY A 169 -12.19 4.21 -4.74
C GLY A 169 -11.31 3.68 -3.60
N ARG A 170 -10.44 2.71 -3.89
CA ARG A 170 -9.43 2.16 -2.95
C ARG A 170 -8.01 2.61 -3.22
N SER A 171 -7.83 3.53 -4.13
CA SER A 171 -6.53 4.10 -4.43
C SER A 171 -6.46 5.48 -3.78
N ILE A 172 -5.61 5.60 -2.77
CA ILE A 172 -5.29 6.86 -2.09
C ILE A 172 -4.31 7.62 -2.97
N PRO A 173 -4.69 8.78 -3.51
CA PRO A 173 -3.76 9.61 -4.22
C PRO A 173 -2.82 10.32 -3.25
N PHE A 174 -1.52 10.20 -3.49
CA PHE A 174 -0.51 10.86 -2.67
C PHE A 174 0.46 11.71 -3.49
N TYR A 175 0.31 11.76 -4.81
CA TYR A 175 1.06 12.69 -5.63
C TYR A 175 0.31 13.00 -6.91
N PHE A 176 0.34 14.26 -7.31
CA PHE A 176 -0.18 14.69 -8.61
C PHE A 176 0.71 15.73 -9.25
N LYS A 177 0.71 15.73 -10.58
CA LYS A 177 1.25 16.81 -11.41
C LYS A 177 0.14 17.29 -12.32
N LEU A 178 -0.19 18.57 -12.21
CA LEU A 178 -1.26 19.27 -12.89
C LEU A 178 -0.65 20.28 -13.86
N ARG A 179 -1.27 20.46 -15.03
CA ARG A 179 -1.01 21.58 -15.91
C ARG A 179 -2.22 22.51 -15.92
N GLN A 180 -1.98 23.80 -15.67
CA GLN A 180 -2.98 24.87 -15.72
C GLN A 180 -2.46 25.94 -16.68
N GLY A 181 -3.00 25.96 -17.90
CA GLY A 181 -2.45 26.77 -19.00
C GLY A 181 -0.99 26.41 -19.31
N SER A 182 -0.09 27.40 -19.20
CA SER A 182 1.36 27.22 -19.41
C SER A 182 2.12 26.75 -18.16
N THR A 183 1.47 26.77 -16.99
CA THR A 183 2.12 26.46 -15.71
C THR A 183 1.90 25.01 -15.33
N THR A 184 2.91 24.41 -14.72
CA THR A 184 2.83 23.06 -14.18
C THR A 184 2.98 23.12 -12.67
N LYS A 185 2.04 22.51 -11.95
CA LYS A 185 2.04 22.41 -10.49
C LYS A 185 2.16 20.93 -10.11
N SER A 186 2.81 20.64 -9.00
CA SER A 186 2.82 19.30 -8.42
C SER A 186 2.63 19.37 -6.92
N ILE A 187 1.85 18.42 -6.40
CA ILE A 187 1.45 18.34 -5.01
C ILE A 187 1.82 16.94 -4.52
N SER A 188 2.57 16.85 -3.43
CA SER A 188 2.91 15.57 -2.79
C SER A 188 2.06 15.32 -1.55
N GLY A 189 2.02 14.07 -1.10
CA GLY A 189 1.32 13.63 0.10
C GLY A 189 1.91 14.20 1.40
N SER A 190 3.12 14.75 1.34
CA SER A 190 3.70 15.54 2.43
C SER A 190 3.20 16.98 2.46
N GLY A 191 2.18 17.32 1.67
CA GLY A 191 1.65 18.68 1.55
C GLY A 191 2.60 19.66 0.87
N ARG A 192 3.60 19.16 0.11
CA ARG A 192 4.55 20.02 -0.59
C ARG A 192 3.99 20.39 -1.96
N VAL A 193 3.93 21.69 -2.23
CA VAL A 193 3.51 22.25 -3.51
C VAL A 193 4.73 22.79 -4.23
N VAL A 194 4.87 22.40 -5.48
CA VAL A 194 5.92 22.87 -6.38
C VAL A 194 5.28 23.39 -7.65
N GLU A 195 5.61 24.62 -8.04
CA GLU A 195 5.18 25.21 -9.30
C GLU A 195 6.39 25.45 -10.20
N SER A 196 6.26 25.14 -11.49
CA SER A 196 7.32 25.36 -12.47
C SER A 196 7.49 26.86 -12.72
N SER A 197 8.59 27.43 -12.24
CA SER A 197 8.95 28.82 -12.47
C SER A 197 10.47 28.97 -12.64
N SER A 198 10.90 30.14 -13.13
CA SER A 198 12.26 30.61 -12.88
C SER A 198 12.47 30.85 -11.37
N ARG A 199 13.71 31.08 -10.96
CA ARG A 199 13.95 31.56 -9.60
C ARG A 199 13.37 32.98 -9.46
N GLU A 200 12.70 33.23 -8.35
CA GLU A 200 11.96 34.45 -8.06
C GLU A 200 12.44 35.08 -6.75
N SER A 201 12.12 36.37 -6.55
CA SER A 201 12.48 37.10 -5.34
C SER A 201 11.65 36.66 -4.13
N ILE A 202 12.04 37.07 -2.91
CA ILE A 202 11.20 36.82 -1.73
C ILE A 202 9.82 37.47 -1.86
N ASP A 203 9.74 38.64 -2.49
CA ASP A 203 8.49 39.38 -2.66
C ASP A 203 7.52 38.59 -3.57
N ASP A 204 8.01 38.10 -4.71
CA ASP A 204 7.26 37.24 -5.62
C ASP A 204 6.83 35.91 -4.95
N ILE A 205 7.72 35.30 -4.15
CA ILE A 205 7.38 34.11 -3.37
C ILE A 205 6.30 34.41 -2.33
N GLY A 206 6.32 35.58 -1.68
CA GLY A 206 5.28 36.01 -0.75
C GLY A 206 3.92 36.11 -1.42
N VAL A 207 3.86 36.74 -2.60
CA VAL A 207 2.66 36.81 -3.44
C VAL A 207 2.16 35.41 -3.80
N TRP A 208 3.05 34.54 -4.27
CA TRP A 208 2.70 33.16 -4.62
C TRP A 208 2.17 32.38 -3.42
N VAL A 209 2.76 32.55 -2.23
CA VAL A 209 2.28 31.93 -0.98
C VAL A 209 0.87 32.38 -0.65
N ARG A 210 0.58 33.69 -0.71
CA ARG A 210 -0.77 34.23 -0.52
C ARG A 210 -1.75 33.64 -1.52
N ASP A 211 -1.38 33.56 -2.79
CA ASP A 211 -2.25 33.01 -3.82
C ASP A 211 -2.56 31.52 -3.58
N GLN A 212 -1.59 30.74 -3.08
CA GLN A 212 -1.86 29.35 -2.66
C GLN A 212 -2.78 29.29 -1.44
N ILE A 213 -2.66 30.20 -0.47
CA ILE A 213 -3.53 30.25 0.71
C ILE A 213 -4.97 30.57 0.29
N ASN A 214 -5.17 31.58 -0.55
CA ASN A 214 -6.49 31.95 -1.07
C ASN A 214 -7.20 30.78 -1.77
N LEU A 215 -6.44 29.98 -2.52
CA LEU A 215 -6.92 28.77 -3.19
C LEU A 215 -7.42 27.72 -2.18
N ILE A 216 -6.68 27.51 -1.08
CA ILE A 216 -7.07 26.57 -0.02
C ILE A 216 -8.35 27.03 0.71
N GLU A 217 -8.54 28.34 0.86
CA GLU A 217 -9.71 28.91 1.55
C GLU A 217 -10.97 28.94 0.68
N SER A 218 -10.83 28.80 -0.64
CA SER A 218 -11.92 28.83 -1.61
C SER A 218 -12.03 27.51 -2.39
N PRO A 219 -12.37 26.39 -1.74
CA PRO A 219 -12.42 25.09 -2.39
C PRO A 219 -13.52 25.04 -3.47
N ILE A 220 -13.18 24.39 -4.58
CA ILE A 220 -14.05 24.08 -5.71
C ILE A 220 -14.29 22.56 -5.73
N SER A 221 -15.49 22.10 -6.10
CA SER A 221 -15.80 20.67 -6.18
C SER A 221 -15.07 19.99 -7.35
N ASN A 222 -14.43 18.83 -7.11
CA ASN A 222 -13.61 18.11 -8.09
C ASN A 222 -14.10 16.70 -8.42
N ASN A 223 -14.86 16.59 -9.51
CA ASN A 223 -15.47 15.36 -9.98
C ASN A 223 -14.47 14.21 -10.27
N PHE A 224 -13.23 14.49 -10.68
CA PHE A 224 -12.24 13.46 -11.03
C PHE A 224 -11.64 12.78 -9.80
N LEU A 225 -11.28 13.57 -8.79
CA LEU A 225 -10.65 13.05 -7.57
C LEU A 225 -11.65 12.41 -6.61
N ASP A 226 -12.93 12.75 -6.72
CA ASP A 226 -14.02 12.13 -5.97
C ASP A 226 -14.15 10.61 -6.21
N ALA A 227 -13.64 10.11 -7.34
CA ALA A 227 -13.62 8.67 -7.63
C ALA A 227 -12.54 7.89 -6.86
N PHE A 228 -11.64 8.58 -6.14
CA PHE A 228 -10.53 7.99 -5.39
C PHE A 228 -10.80 7.97 -3.89
N ALA A 229 -9.97 7.25 -3.13
CA ALA A 229 -10.08 7.27 -1.68
C ALA A 229 -9.74 8.67 -1.14
N SER A 230 -10.61 9.22 -0.30
CA SER A 230 -10.43 10.52 0.35
C SER A 230 -9.94 10.36 1.78
N LYS A 231 -9.28 11.40 2.31
CA LYS A 231 -8.86 11.39 3.70
C LYS A 231 -10.01 11.94 4.55
N ILE A 232 -10.19 11.37 5.74
CA ILE A 232 -11.26 11.76 6.65
C ILE A 232 -10.72 11.92 8.07
N ASP A 233 -11.30 12.85 8.81
CA ASP A 233 -10.92 13.07 10.19
C ASP A 233 -11.23 11.85 11.05
N LEU A 234 -10.22 11.41 11.81
CA LEU A 234 -10.33 10.21 12.64
C LEU A 234 -11.41 10.37 13.72
N SER A 235 -11.62 11.57 14.24
CA SER A 235 -12.69 11.84 15.21
C SER A 235 -14.05 11.44 14.66
N ASP A 236 -14.33 11.87 13.43
CA ASP A 236 -15.63 11.74 12.78
C ASP A 236 -15.90 10.26 12.46
N VAL A 237 -14.86 9.55 12.01
CA VAL A 237 -14.94 8.10 11.80
C VAL A 237 -15.20 7.36 13.11
N LEU A 238 -14.55 7.76 14.21
CA LEU A 238 -14.71 7.11 15.51
C LEU A 238 -16.06 7.42 16.19
N GLU A 239 -16.83 8.40 15.70
CA GLU A 239 -18.23 8.63 16.09
C GLU A 239 -19.18 7.68 15.36
N LEU A 240 -18.83 7.26 14.15
CA LEU A 240 -19.64 6.41 13.29
C LEU A 240 -19.36 4.91 13.46
N THR A 241 -18.10 4.55 13.71
CA THR A 241 -17.63 3.16 13.69
C THR A 241 -16.48 2.94 14.68
N LYS A 242 -16.14 1.68 14.95
CA LYS A 242 -15.05 1.28 15.85
C LYS A 242 -13.96 0.53 15.10
N PRO A 243 -12.68 0.68 15.49
CA PRO A 243 -11.61 -0.19 15.02
C PRO A 243 -11.88 -1.65 15.41
N ASN A 244 -11.58 -2.60 14.51
CA ASN A 244 -11.86 -4.02 14.76
C ASN A 244 -10.71 -4.98 14.44
N ALA A 245 -9.69 -4.56 13.67
CA ALA A 245 -8.51 -5.37 13.46
C ALA A 245 -7.28 -4.54 13.08
N VAL A 246 -6.09 -5.06 13.40
CA VAL A 246 -4.77 -4.51 13.06
C VAL A 246 -4.04 -5.43 12.12
N LEU A 247 -3.34 -4.84 11.16
CA LEU A 247 -2.49 -5.54 10.21
C LEU A 247 -1.13 -4.86 10.15
N ILE A 248 -0.07 -5.67 10.07
CA ILE A 248 1.30 -5.17 9.93
C ILE A 248 1.75 -5.45 8.50
N GLU A 249 2.36 -4.46 7.85
CA GLU A 249 2.95 -4.66 6.51
C GLU A 249 4.26 -5.46 6.62
N SER A 250 4.15 -6.76 6.93
CA SER A 250 5.26 -7.65 7.22
C SER A 250 6.30 -7.66 6.10
N SER A 251 5.90 -7.92 4.85
CA SER A 251 6.82 -7.88 3.70
C SER A 251 7.56 -6.54 3.55
N SER A 252 6.84 -5.40 3.59
CA SER A 252 7.48 -4.06 3.54
C SER A 252 8.51 -3.86 4.64
N LEU A 253 8.22 -4.35 5.85
CA LEU A 253 9.08 -4.24 7.02
C LEU A 253 10.37 -5.05 6.83
N PHE A 254 10.26 -6.31 6.44
CA PHE A 254 11.42 -7.19 6.32
C PHE A 254 12.25 -6.92 5.07
N GLU A 255 11.62 -6.59 3.93
CA GLU A 255 12.32 -6.13 2.72
C GLU A 255 13.20 -4.92 3.03
N ARG A 256 12.69 -3.97 3.83
CA ARG A 256 13.47 -2.80 4.22
C ARG A 256 14.60 -3.13 5.18
N ILE A 257 14.36 -4.01 6.14
CA ILE A 257 15.41 -4.49 7.05
C ILE A 257 16.55 -5.16 6.27
N GLU A 258 16.23 -5.97 5.26
CA GLU A 258 17.23 -6.65 4.43
C GLU A 258 17.93 -5.69 3.46
N LYS A 259 17.16 -4.86 2.72
CA LYS A 259 17.70 -3.96 1.71
C LYS A 259 18.62 -2.88 2.30
N ASP A 260 18.25 -2.35 3.45
CA ASP A 260 19.01 -1.30 4.13
C ASP A 260 20.08 -1.90 5.07
N ASP A 261 20.30 -3.23 5.04
CA ASP A 261 21.22 -4.00 5.90
C ASP A 261 21.09 -3.65 7.40
N LEU A 262 19.84 -3.54 7.87
CA LEU A 262 19.56 -3.10 9.24
C LEU A 262 19.73 -4.26 10.22
N ALA A 263 20.62 -4.09 11.20
CA ALA A 263 20.83 -5.10 12.24
C ALA A 263 19.60 -5.24 13.17
N LEU A 264 18.93 -6.41 13.12
CA LEU A 264 17.84 -6.77 14.03
C LEU A 264 18.37 -7.50 15.27
N ALA A 265 18.08 -6.94 16.45
CA ALA A 265 18.50 -7.52 17.73
C ALA A 265 17.34 -7.66 18.71
N CYS A 266 17.44 -8.61 19.64
CA CYS A 266 16.49 -8.80 20.73
C CYS A 266 17.16 -8.55 22.09
N LYS A 267 16.45 -7.85 22.99
CA LYS A 267 16.87 -7.72 24.39
C LYS A 267 16.37 -8.91 25.22
N THR A 268 17.30 -9.65 25.82
CA THR A 268 16.98 -10.73 26.75
C THR A 268 16.46 -10.19 28.09
N ARG A 269 15.83 -11.04 28.91
CA ARG A 269 15.37 -10.68 30.28
C ARG A 269 16.48 -10.12 31.19
N LYS A 270 17.75 -10.45 30.91
CA LYS A 270 18.94 -9.95 31.63
C LYS A 270 19.52 -8.66 31.01
N GLY A 271 18.83 -8.04 30.05
CA GLY A 271 19.28 -6.82 29.36
C GLY A 271 20.34 -7.04 28.27
N LYS A 272 20.90 -8.26 28.13
CA LYS A 272 21.88 -8.58 27.09
C LYS A 272 21.25 -8.53 25.70
N LYS A 273 21.90 -7.85 24.77
CA LYS A 273 21.55 -7.77 23.33
C LYS A 273 22.03 -9.03 22.63
N VAL A 274 21.15 -9.67 21.87
CA VAL A 274 21.45 -10.87 21.09
C VAL A 274 20.95 -10.64 19.67
N SER A 275 21.80 -10.93 18.67
CA SER A 275 21.41 -10.88 17.27
C SER A 275 20.30 -11.88 16.99
N VAL A 276 19.32 -11.49 16.17
CA VAL A 276 18.20 -12.36 15.81
C VAL A 276 18.69 -13.42 14.82
N SER A 277 18.54 -14.70 15.15
CA SER A 277 18.86 -15.79 14.21
C SER A 277 17.83 -15.87 13.09
N SER A 278 18.21 -16.42 11.93
CA SER A 278 17.31 -16.59 10.77
C SER A 278 16.01 -17.34 11.11
N ARG A 279 16.06 -18.27 12.08
CA ARG A 279 14.87 -18.99 12.56
C ARG A 279 13.90 -18.09 13.33
N ILE A 280 14.41 -17.19 14.16
CA ILE A 280 13.57 -16.24 14.90
C ILE A 280 13.05 -15.16 13.95
N PHE A 281 13.86 -14.73 12.99
CA PHE A 281 13.48 -13.80 11.93
C PHE A 281 12.25 -14.31 11.17
N LYS A 282 12.31 -15.53 10.60
CA LYS A 282 11.17 -16.16 9.91
C LYS A 282 9.95 -16.36 10.80
N LYS A 283 10.15 -16.70 12.08
CA LYS A 283 9.03 -16.82 13.04
C LYS A 283 8.35 -15.47 13.31
N LEU A 284 9.13 -14.40 13.37
CA LEU A 284 8.59 -13.06 13.56
C LEU A 284 7.84 -12.65 12.30
N GLU A 285 8.42 -12.85 11.12
CA GLU A 285 7.79 -12.63 9.83
C GLU A 285 6.43 -13.32 9.71
N CYS A 286 6.36 -14.64 9.92
CA CYS A 286 5.07 -15.36 9.88
C CYS A 286 4.07 -14.88 10.93
N ALA A 287 4.54 -14.44 12.11
CA ALA A 287 3.64 -13.91 13.12
C ALA A 287 3.05 -12.56 12.67
N LEU A 288 3.86 -11.67 12.10
CA LEU A 288 3.43 -10.33 11.68
C LEU A 288 2.61 -10.33 10.38
N GLU A 289 2.64 -11.41 9.60
CA GLU A 289 1.74 -11.63 8.46
C GLU A 289 0.27 -11.81 8.90
N SER A 290 0.01 -12.15 10.16
CA SER A 290 -1.34 -12.41 10.65
C SER A 290 -2.15 -11.13 10.86
N VAL A 291 -3.45 -11.23 10.66
CA VAL A 291 -4.42 -10.20 11.04
C VAL A 291 -4.85 -10.40 12.49
N TYR A 292 -4.82 -9.33 13.27
CA TYR A 292 -5.11 -9.35 14.71
C TYR A 292 -6.44 -8.67 15.02
N GLU A 293 -7.44 -9.41 15.52
CA GLU A 293 -8.73 -8.85 15.95
C GLU A 293 -8.58 -7.96 17.19
N LEU A 294 -9.44 -6.94 17.29
CA LEU A 294 -9.56 -6.05 18.43
C LEU A 294 -10.86 -6.31 19.19
N ASP A 295 -10.77 -6.32 20.53
CA ASP A 295 -11.95 -6.29 21.39
C ASP A 295 -12.52 -4.86 21.54
N ASP A 296 -13.63 -4.73 22.28
CA ASP A 296 -14.30 -3.44 22.50
C ASP A 296 -13.40 -2.43 23.26
N GLU A 297 -12.38 -2.91 23.99
CA GLU A 297 -11.35 -2.12 24.68
C GLU A 297 -10.08 -1.87 23.82
N LEU A 298 -10.09 -2.28 22.55
CA LEU A 298 -8.98 -2.17 21.60
C LEU A 298 -7.75 -3.02 21.97
N ASN A 299 -7.90 -4.08 22.75
CA ASN A 299 -6.85 -5.07 22.95
C ASN A 299 -6.81 -6.07 21.79
N ILE A 300 -5.62 -6.54 21.46
CA ILE A 300 -5.44 -7.58 20.45
C ILE A 300 -5.85 -8.95 21.03
N VAL A 301 -6.87 -9.55 20.43
CA VAL A 301 -7.40 -10.88 20.78
C VAL A 301 -6.46 -11.97 20.26
N GLY A 302 -6.21 -13.00 21.07
CA GLY A 302 -5.38 -14.15 20.67
C GLY A 302 -3.87 -13.85 20.55
N GLY A 303 -3.44 -12.63 20.90
CA GLY A 303 -2.03 -12.21 20.90
C GLY A 303 -1.32 -12.49 22.23
N ASP A 304 -0.32 -11.66 22.55
CA ASP A 304 0.47 -11.78 23.78
C ASP A 304 -0.24 -11.28 25.07
N ASN A 305 -1.57 -11.07 25.01
CA ASN A 305 -2.42 -10.45 26.03
C ASN A 305 -1.88 -9.12 26.57
N SER A 306 -1.03 -8.44 25.80
CA SER A 306 -0.34 -7.24 26.23
C SER A 306 -0.08 -6.25 25.09
N SER A 307 -0.81 -6.43 24.00
CA SER A 307 -0.77 -5.58 22.81
C SER A 307 -2.16 -4.99 22.60
N TRP A 308 -2.22 -3.71 22.25
CA TRP A 308 -3.46 -2.95 22.11
C TRP A 308 -3.26 -1.79 21.14
N VAL A 309 -4.37 -1.21 20.67
CA VAL A 309 -4.36 0.04 19.93
C VAL A 309 -4.70 1.19 20.88
N ARG A 310 -3.84 2.19 20.94
CA ARG A 310 -4.11 3.44 21.66
C ARG A 310 -4.82 4.42 20.74
N LYS A 311 -5.98 4.91 21.18
CA LYS A 311 -6.67 6.05 20.58
C LYS A 311 -6.06 7.35 21.11
N ASN A 312 -5.43 8.13 20.22
CA ASN A 312 -5.03 9.51 20.48
C ASN A 312 -6.00 10.48 19.80
N LYS A 313 -5.81 11.79 19.98
CA LYS A 313 -6.70 12.82 19.37
C LYS A 313 -6.78 12.73 17.85
N LYS A 314 -5.65 12.51 17.17
CA LYS A 314 -5.55 12.49 15.69
C LYS A 314 -5.07 11.15 15.11
N THR A 315 -4.65 10.19 15.95
CA THR A 315 -4.00 8.97 15.50
C THR A 315 -4.46 7.75 16.28
N LEU A 316 -4.44 6.59 15.62
CA LEU A 316 -4.46 5.28 16.26
C LEU A 316 -3.03 4.75 16.29
N THR A 317 -2.55 4.23 17.42
CA THR A 317 -1.15 3.77 17.55
C THR A 317 -1.08 2.37 18.11
N LEU A 318 -0.36 1.49 17.41
CA LEU A 318 -0.09 0.12 17.85
C LEU A 318 0.88 0.10 19.04
N HIS A 319 0.48 -0.57 20.12
CA HIS A 319 1.34 -0.91 21.23
C HIS A 319 1.50 -2.42 21.33
N SER A 320 2.75 -2.90 21.39
CA SER A 320 3.07 -4.31 21.60
C SER A 320 4.33 -4.46 22.45
N LYS A 321 4.19 -5.18 23.58
CA LYS A 321 5.34 -5.52 24.41
C LYS A 321 6.32 -6.42 23.68
N THR A 322 5.84 -7.29 22.80
CA THR A 322 6.69 -8.17 22.00
C THR A 322 7.51 -7.38 20.98
N LEU A 323 6.90 -6.50 20.18
CA LEU A 323 7.62 -5.65 19.23
C LEU A 323 8.62 -4.70 19.92
N SER A 324 8.33 -4.29 21.16
CA SER A 324 9.22 -3.44 21.95
C SER A 324 10.52 -4.14 22.43
N LYS A 325 10.58 -5.48 22.41
CA LYS A 325 11.78 -6.27 22.74
C LYS A 325 12.79 -6.31 21.60
N PHE A 326 12.31 -6.19 20.36
CA PHE A 326 13.14 -6.14 19.16
C PHE A 326 13.63 -4.72 18.89
N ARG A 327 14.82 -4.60 18.33
CA ARG A 327 15.54 -3.35 18.07
C ARG A 327 16.12 -3.38 16.68
N VAL A 328 16.00 -2.26 15.97
CA VAL A 328 16.60 -2.00 14.66
C VAL A 328 17.57 -0.83 14.83
N VAL A 329 18.72 -0.89 14.16
CA VAL A 329 19.68 0.22 14.11
C VAL A 329 19.52 0.91 12.76
N GLU A 330 19.01 2.15 12.76
CA GLU A 330 18.83 2.99 11.56
C GLU A 330 19.69 4.24 11.72
N ASN A 331 20.58 4.53 10.77
CA ASN A 331 21.49 5.69 10.79
C ASN A 331 22.27 5.83 12.11
N GLY A 332 22.80 4.72 12.61
CA GLY A 332 23.54 4.67 13.89
C GLY A 332 22.68 4.80 15.15
N LYS A 333 21.37 5.03 15.03
CA LYS A 333 20.44 5.16 16.18
C LYS A 333 19.64 3.88 16.40
N GLU A 334 19.65 3.38 17.64
CA GLU A 334 18.87 2.20 18.02
C GLU A 334 17.41 2.57 18.36
N VAL A 335 16.46 1.99 17.64
CA VAL A 335 15.01 2.17 17.86
C VAL A 335 14.32 0.82 18.12
N THR A 336 13.17 0.81 18.81
CA THR A 336 12.36 -0.42 18.89
C THR A 336 11.79 -0.75 17.53
N LEU A 337 11.55 -2.04 17.26
CA LEU A 337 10.82 -2.48 16.07
C LEU A 337 9.42 -1.85 16.01
N GLN A 338 8.75 -1.70 17.17
CA GLN A 338 7.47 -0.97 17.25
C GLN A 338 7.60 0.49 16.77
N LYS A 339 8.60 1.24 17.25
CA LYS A 339 8.81 2.63 16.81
C LYS A 339 9.16 2.69 15.33
N PHE A 340 9.94 1.73 14.84
CA PHE A 340 10.27 1.63 13.42
C PHE A 340 9.02 1.39 12.56
N ILE A 341 8.14 0.46 12.96
CA ILE A 341 6.85 0.20 12.28
C ILE A 341 5.98 1.47 12.26
N ILE A 342 5.82 2.13 13.42
CA ILE A 342 4.97 3.32 13.54
C ILE A 342 5.51 4.47 12.69
N LYS A 343 6.81 4.78 12.83
CA LYS A 343 7.48 5.89 12.11
C LYS A 343 7.36 5.74 10.59
N ASN A 344 7.40 4.50 10.11
CA ASN A 344 7.35 4.21 8.68
C ASN A 344 5.94 3.86 8.18
N GLY A 345 4.90 3.96 9.02
CA GLY A 345 3.51 3.70 8.63
C GLY A 345 3.24 2.26 8.20
N LEU A 346 4.02 1.29 8.71
CA LEU A 346 3.98 -0.13 8.28
C LEU A 346 2.88 -0.94 8.97
N TYR A 347 1.71 -0.34 9.15
CA TYR A 347 0.52 -1.00 9.71
C TYR A 347 -0.76 -0.30 9.24
N SER A 348 -1.84 -1.07 9.20
CA SER A 348 -3.19 -0.56 8.96
C SER A 348 -4.15 -1.05 10.05
N ILE A 349 -5.25 -0.32 10.21
CA ILE A 349 -6.33 -0.67 11.13
C ILE A 349 -7.64 -0.58 10.36
N THR A 350 -8.44 -1.63 10.45
CA THR A 350 -9.77 -1.71 9.82
C THR A 350 -10.87 -1.39 10.84
N PHE A 351 -12.04 -1.03 10.34
CA PHE A 351 -13.20 -0.62 11.15
C PHE A 351 -14.40 -1.53 10.90
N ASP A 352 -15.38 -1.49 11.81
CA ASP A 352 -16.66 -2.23 11.65
C ASP A 352 -17.40 -1.85 10.37
N ASP A 353 -17.37 -0.57 10.02
CA ASP A 353 -17.71 -0.09 8.68
C ASP A 353 -16.49 -0.21 7.74
N PRO A 354 -16.52 -1.14 6.77
CA PRO A 354 -15.38 -1.41 5.90
C PRO A 354 -15.13 -0.34 4.85
N LYS A 355 -15.96 0.72 4.78
CA LYS A 355 -15.62 1.88 3.95
C LYS A 355 -14.43 2.66 4.51
N TYR A 356 -14.09 2.46 5.78
CA TYR A 356 -12.96 3.15 6.41
C TYR A 356 -11.77 2.23 6.63
N MET A 357 -10.57 2.79 6.44
CA MET A 357 -9.31 2.18 6.86
C MET A 357 -8.39 3.26 7.42
N TYR A 358 -7.70 2.96 8.51
CA TYR A 358 -6.64 3.80 9.03
C TYR A 358 -5.31 3.25 8.52
N PHE A 359 -4.56 4.09 7.83
CA PHE A 359 -3.37 3.70 7.10
C PHE A 359 -2.43 4.89 6.97
N MET A 360 -1.11 4.68 6.91
CA MET A 360 -0.12 5.76 6.77
C MET A 360 -0.30 6.94 7.75
N GLY A 361 -0.80 6.68 8.96
CA GLY A 361 -1.02 7.70 9.99
C GLY A 361 -2.26 8.59 9.78
N SER A 362 -3.17 8.24 8.86
CA SER A 362 -4.42 8.96 8.60
C SER A 362 -5.58 7.98 8.38
N CYS A 363 -6.82 8.46 8.51
CA CYS A 363 -8.00 7.67 8.14
C CYS A 363 -8.43 8.01 6.72
N PHE A 364 -8.83 7.00 5.96
CA PHE A 364 -9.26 7.12 4.58
C PHE A 364 -10.63 6.46 4.40
N GLU A 365 -11.46 7.09 3.57
CA GLU A 365 -12.75 6.57 3.14
C GLU A 365 -12.65 6.04 1.70
N ASP A 366 -13.12 4.81 1.50
CA ASP A 366 -13.31 4.20 0.20
C ASP A 366 -14.53 4.83 -0.48
N SER A 367 -14.30 5.60 -1.54
CA SER A 367 -15.37 6.29 -2.27
C SER A 367 -16.28 5.35 -3.06
N SER A 368 -15.86 4.09 -3.27
CA SER A 368 -16.73 3.05 -3.84
C SER A 368 -17.68 2.45 -2.79
N GLY A 369 -17.34 2.56 -1.51
CA GLY A 369 -18.14 2.06 -0.38
C GLY A 369 -18.57 0.59 -0.53
N VAL A 370 -19.81 0.28 -0.10
CA VAL A 370 -20.39 -1.08 -0.19
C VAL A 370 -20.92 -1.44 -1.58
N SER A 371 -20.74 -0.57 -2.59
CA SER A 371 -21.26 -0.82 -3.95
C SER A 371 -20.56 -1.98 -4.65
N GLU A 372 -19.33 -2.30 -4.26
CA GLU A 372 -18.58 -3.43 -4.80
C GLU A 372 -19.02 -4.79 -4.26
N ILE A 373 -19.84 -4.85 -3.21
CA ILE A 373 -20.28 -6.13 -2.61
C ILE A 373 -20.95 -7.01 -3.65
N ASP A 374 -21.82 -6.45 -4.49
CA ASP A 374 -22.52 -7.23 -5.51
C ASP A 374 -21.52 -7.80 -6.53
N ASN A 375 -20.55 -7.00 -6.97
CA ASN A 375 -19.47 -7.43 -7.86
C ASN A 375 -18.60 -8.54 -7.23
N ILE A 376 -18.32 -8.44 -5.93
CA ILE A 376 -17.58 -9.48 -5.21
C ILE A 376 -18.39 -10.77 -5.13
N LEU A 377 -19.70 -10.70 -4.90
CA LEU A 377 -20.55 -11.88 -4.86
C LEU A 377 -20.65 -12.58 -6.23
N GLU A 378 -20.39 -11.88 -7.33
CA GLU A 378 -20.31 -12.46 -8.67
C GLU A 378 -19.03 -13.29 -8.89
N ILE A 379 -17.91 -12.96 -8.23
CA ILE A 379 -16.67 -13.74 -8.39
C ILE A 379 -16.75 -15.10 -7.69
N LEU A 380 -17.61 -15.22 -6.67
CA LEU A 380 -17.89 -16.49 -5.99
C LEU A 380 -18.71 -17.40 -6.91
N GLN A 381 -18.12 -18.50 -7.35
CA GLN A 381 -18.71 -19.47 -8.25
C GLN A 381 -18.92 -20.80 -7.51
N PRO A 382 -20.15 -21.13 -7.11
CA PRO A 382 -20.41 -22.38 -6.41
C PRO A 382 -20.16 -23.57 -7.31
N MET A 383 -19.32 -24.50 -6.86
CA MET A 383 -19.06 -25.75 -7.58
C MET A 383 -19.94 -26.87 -7.02
N ASN A 384 -20.45 -27.71 -7.92
CA ASN A 384 -21.04 -28.98 -7.51
C ASN A 384 -19.95 -29.86 -6.88
N ASP A 385 -20.33 -30.71 -5.93
CA ASP A 385 -19.42 -31.66 -5.27
C ASP A 385 -18.28 -31.06 -4.42
N MET A 386 -18.19 -29.73 -4.29
CA MET A 386 -17.25 -29.06 -3.36
C MET A 386 -17.43 -29.53 -1.91
N SER A 387 -18.64 -29.89 -1.51
CA SER A 387 -18.95 -30.41 -0.16
C SER A 387 -18.47 -31.84 0.08
N LYS A 388 -18.08 -32.57 -0.99
CA LYS A 388 -17.52 -33.93 -0.90
C LYS A 388 -16.00 -33.93 -0.75
N VAL A 389 -15.39 -32.75 -0.76
CA VAL A 389 -13.94 -32.63 -0.62
C VAL A 389 -13.53 -32.71 0.85
N HIS A 390 -12.61 -33.62 1.15
CA HIS A 390 -12.09 -33.89 2.50
C HIS A 390 -10.58 -33.66 2.63
N SER A 391 -9.91 -33.32 1.53
CA SER A 391 -8.47 -33.04 1.52
C SER A 391 -8.08 -32.16 0.33
N GLU A 392 -6.87 -31.59 0.37
CA GLU A 392 -6.33 -30.88 -0.81
C GLU A 392 -6.01 -31.85 -1.95
N LYS A 393 -5.26 -32.92 -1.64
CA LYS A 393 -4.67 -33.83 -2.62
C LYS A 393 -4.92 -35.32 -2.34
N GLY A 394 -5.46 -35.65 -1.16
CA GLY A 394 -5.62 -37.01 -0.69
C GLY A 394 -4.35 -37.64 -0.11
N GLU A 395 -4.36 -38.96 0.02
CA GLU A 395 -3.19 -39.75 0.40
C GLU A 395 -2.47 -40.27 -0.84
N PHE A 396 -1.14 -40.37 -0.75
CA PHE A 396 -0.31 -40.80 -1.87
C PHE A 396 0.30 -42.18 -1.62
N ASP A 397 0.24 -43.03 -2.64
CA ASP A 397 1.06 -44.23 -2.76
C ASP A 397 1.83 -44.22 -4.09
N LYS A 398 2.82 -45.10 -4.23
CA LYS A 398 3.67 -45.16 -5.43
C LYS A 398 2.92 -45.59 -6.69
N SER A 399 1.81 -46.31 -6.54
CA SER A 399 0.97 -46.79 -7.64
C SER A 399 -0.11 -45.80 -8.06
N ALA A 400 -0.36 -44.77 -7.25
CA ALA A 400 -1.35 -43.73 -7.50
C ALA A 400 -1.12 -43.11 -8.88
N SER A 401 -2.15 -43.15 -9.73
CA SER A 401 -2.14 -42.57 -11.08
C SER A 401 -3.13 -41.40 -11.22
N ARG A 402 -3.94 -41.16 -10.19
CA ARG A 402 -4.87 -40.05 -10.06
C ARG A 402 -4.85 -39.54 -8.61
N PHE A 403 -5.24 -38.28 -8.41
CA PHE A 403 -5.53 -37.76 -7.08
C PHE A 403 -6.80 -38.42 -6.52
N SER A 404 -6.96 -38.44 -5.19
CA SER A 404 -8.15 -39.03 -4.56
C SER A 404 -9.43 -38.35 -5.02
N GLU A 405 -10.50 -39.13 -5.19
CA GLU A 405 -11.78 -38.62 -5.70
C GLU A 405 -12.41 -37.54 -4.82
N ASP A 406 -12.11 -37.57 -3.52
CA ASP A 406 -12.54 -36.61 -2.49
C ASP A 406 -11.53 -35.48 -2.25
N SER A 407 -10.62 -35.23 -3.19
CA SER A 407 -9.62 -34.16 -3.11
C SER A 407 -10.01 -32.92 -3.93
N MET A 408 -9.53 -31.73 -3.50
CA MET A 408 -9.68 -30.49 -4.28
C MET A 408 -9.09 -30.63 -5.69
N PHE A 409 -7.95 -31.31 -5.83
CA PHE A 409 -7.26 -31.51 -7.11
C PHE A 409 -8.13 -32.29 -8.09
N SER A 410 -8.74 -33.39 -7.65
CA SER A 410 -9.66 -34.17 -8.48
C SER A 410 -10.91 -33.35 -8.88
N LEU A 411 -11.46 -32.56 -7.96
CA LEU A 411 -12.59 -31.67 -8.26
C LEU A 411 -12.21 -30.63 -9.33
N VAL A 412 -11.04 -29.99 -9.22
CA VAL A 412 -10.57 -29.00 -10.20
C VAL A 412 -10.39 -29.63 -11.57
N GLU A 413 -9.80 -30.83 -11.66
CA GLU A 413 -9.69 -31.58 -12.91
C GLU A 413 -11.06 -31.89 -13.52
N ALA A 414 -12.06 -32.23 -12.70
CA ALA A 414 -13.43 -32.47 -13.16
C ALA A 414 -14.14 -31.21 -13.65
N VAL A 415 -13.96 -30.07 -12.96
CA VAL A 415 -14.51 -28.75 -13.37
C VAL A 415 -13.92 -28.33 -14.71
N HIS A 416 -12.61 -28.52 -14.90
CA HIS A 416 -11.88 -28.12 -16.09
C HIS A 416 -11.77 -29.23 -17.15
N GLN A 417 -12.51 -30.33 -17.02
CA GLN A 417 -12.43 -31.49 -17.93
C GLN A 417 -12.66 -31.15 -19.41
N ASN A 418 -13.31 -30.02 -19.71
CA ASN A 418 -13.59 -29.56 -21.07
C ASN A 418 -12.49 -28.65 -21.66
N ASP A 419 -11.49 -28.26 -20.86
CA ASP A 419 -10.35 -27.48 -21.34
C ASP A 419 -9.44 -28.32 -22.22
N ASP A 420 -8.74 -27.71 -23.18
CA ASP A 420 -7.89 -28.44 -24.13
C ASP A 420 -6.66 -29.05 -23.45
N TYR A 421 -6.08 -28.29 -22.51
CA TYR A 421 -4.91 -28.68 -21.74
C TYR A 421 -5.13 -28.43 -20.25
N ILE A 422 -4.66 -29.36 -19.42
CA ILE A 422 -4.63 -29.24 -17.96
C ILE A 422 -3.26 -29.72 -17.48
N PHE A 423 -2.53 -28.85 -16.81
CA PHE A 423 -1.23 -29.15 -16.20
C PHE A 423 -1.30 -29.01 -14.69
N CYS A 424 -0.66 -29.91 -13.96
CA CYS A 424 -0.43 -29.83 -12.52
C CYS A 424 0.99 -29.31 -12.27
N ASP A 425 1.10 -28.10 -11.73
CA ASP A 425 2.35 -27.35 -11.57
C ASP A 425 2.84 -27.28 -10.11
N ASP A 426 2.20 -27.98 -9.17
CA ASP A 426 2.59 -28.05 -7.75
C ASP A 426 4.03 -28.61 -7.56
N LEU A 427 4.98 -27.71 -7.33
CA LEU A 427 6.45 -27.86 -7.44
C LEU A 427 7.28 -27.06 -6.42
N GLY A 428 6.68 -26.18 -5.61
CA GLY A 428 7.36 -25.30 -4.65
C GLY A 428 7.94 -24.00 -5.24
N ASP A 429 8.18 -23.95 -6.56
CA ASP A 429 8.41 -22.72 -7.36
C ASP A 429 7.23 -22.41 -8.30
N GLU A 430 6.07 -23.01 -8.00
CA GLU A 430 4.92 -23.07 -8.89
C GLU A 430 4.29 -21.72 -9.21
N TRP A 431 3.73 -21.64 -10.42
CA TRP A 431 2.88 -20.53 -10.82
C TRP A 431 1.46 -20.71 -10.31
N ALA A 432 0.98 -21.95 -10.22
CA ALA A 432 -0.33 -22.34 -9.67
C ALA A 432 -0.32 -23.84 -9.35
N ASP A 433 -1.36 -24.34 -8.69
CA ASP A 433 -1.53 -25.79 -8.55
C ASP A 433 -1.90 -26.42 -9.89
N HIS A 434 -2.83 -25.79 -10.61
CA HIS A 434 -3.17 -26.16 -11.97
C HIS A 434 -3.13 -24.98 -12.93
N ILE A 435 -2.66 -25.25 -14.15
CA ILE A 435 -2.72 -24.32 -15.27
C ILE A 435 -3.56 -24.97 -16.36
N THR A 436 -4.63 -24.30 -16.78
CA THR A 436 -5.52 -24.81 -17.83
C THR A 436 -5.60 -23.86 -19.02
N PHE A 437 -5.87 -24.42 -20.19
CA PHE A 437 -5.97 -23.69 -21.44
C PHE A 437 -7.21 -24.09 -22.22
N ASN A 438 -7.98 -23.10 -22.65
CA ASN A 438 -9.20 -23.32 -23.41
C ASN A 438 -9.21 -22.43 -24.65
N LYS A 439 -9.16 -23.03 -25.84
CA LYS A 439 -9.18 -22.31 -27.11
C LYS A 439 -10.57 -21.83 -27.49
N ARG A 440 -11.62 -22.57 -27.13
CA ARG A 440 -13.00 -22.20 -27.46
C ARG A 440 -13.40 -20.88 -26.80
N ASP A 441 -13.07 -20.74 -25.52
CA ASP A 441 -13.37 -19.56 -24.70
C ASP A 441 -12.20 -18.56 -24.67
N SER A 442 -11.14 -18.86 -25.42
CA SER A 442 -9.89 -18.10 -25.49
C SER A 442 -9.39 -17.69 -24.10
N ASN A 443 -9.10 -18.67 -23.25
CA ASN A 443 -8.68 -18.40 -21.88
C ASN A 443 -7.52 -19.26 -21.38
N ILE A 444 -6.81 -18.69 -20.40
CA ILE A 444 -5.79 -19.36 -19.59
C ILE A 444 -6.21 -19.19 -18.13
N CYS A 445 -6.29 -20.29 -17.40
CA CYS A 445 -6.65 -20.28 -15.98
C CYS A 445 -5.47 -20.73 -15.10
N PHE A 446 -5.17 -19.96 -14.06
CA PHE A 446 -4.30 -20.38 -12.96
C PHE A 446 -5.20 -20.70 -11.76
N VAL A 447 -5.14 -21.93 -11.27
CA VAL A 447 -6.00 -22.40 -10.18
C VAL A 447 -5.15 -22.70 -8.95
N HIS A 448 -5.48 -22.06 -7.83
CA HIS A 448 -4.87 -22.27 -6.51
C HIS A 448 -5.88 -22.94 -5.58
N SER A 449 -5.56 -24.12 -5.08
CA SER A 449 -6.47 -24.99 -4.35
C SER A 449 -6.11 -25.06 -2.88
N LYS A 450 -7.10 -24.82 -2.02
CA LYS A 450 -6.93 -24.88 -0.56
C LYS A 450 -8.10 -25.57 0.09
N HIS A 451 -7.82 -26.54 0.95
CA HIS A 451 -8.81 -27.22 1.78
C HIS A 451 -8.70 -26.79 3.24
N GLY A 452 -9.84 -26.80 3.92
CA GLY A 452 -9.96 -26.52 5.34
C GLY A 452 -11.39 -26.71 5.81
N ASP A 453 -11.58 -26.71 7.12
CA ASP A 453 -12.90 -26.79 7.71
C ASP A 453 -13.76 -25.57 7.31
N PRO A 454 -15.07 -25.76 7.06
CA PRO A 454 -15.99 -24.67 6.76
C PRO A 454 -15.86 -23.54 7.77
N SER A 455 -15.49 -22.36 7.29
CA SER A 455 -15.20 -21.24 8.16
C SER A 455 -15.30 -19.92 7.41
N THR A 456 -15.80 -18.90 8.09
CA THR A 456 -15.65 -17.50 7.69
C THR A 456 -14.31 -16.92 8.16
N SER A 457 -13.43 -17.74 8.76
CA SER A 457 -12.09 -17.33 9.21
C SER A 457 -11.19 -16.93 8.05
N ALA A 458 -10.51 -15.80 8.23
CA ALA A 458 -9.69 -15.12 7.24
C ALA A 458 -8.35 -15.81 6.95
N SER A 459 -7.83 -16.66 7.84
CA SER A 459 -6.45 -17.18 7.75
C SER A 459 -6.20 -18.05 6.52
N ASN A 460 -7.03 -19.08 6.30
CA ASN A 460 -6.86 -19.98 5.15
C ASN A 460 -7.07 -19.26 3.81
N LEU A 461 -7.95 -18.24 3.80
CA LEU A 461 -8.17 -17.43 2.61
C LEU A 461 -7.00 -16.48 2.34
N HIS A 462 -6.40 -15.92 3.38
CA HIS A 462 -5.24 -15.03 3.25
C HIS A 462 -4.07 -15.74 2.55
N ASP A 463 -3.80 -16.99 2.93
CA ASP A 463 -2.72 -17.79 2.34
C ASP A 463 -2.95 -18.01 0.83
N VAL A 464 -4.13 -18.48 0.44
CA VAL A 464 -4.44 -18.80 -0.96
C VAL A 464 -4.58 -17.54 -1.82
N VAL A 465 -5.15 -16.44 -1.27
CA VAL A 465 -5.16 -15.12 -1.92
C VAL A 465 -3.73 -14.64 -2.15
N GLY A 466 -2.86 -14.79 -1.15
CA GLY A 466 -1.45 -14.44 -1.28
C GLY A 466 -0.75 -15.24 -2.37
N GLN A 467 -1.09 -16.52 -2.57
CA GLN A 467 -0.55 -17.32 -3.67
C GLN A 467 -1.07 -16.85 -5.04
N GLY A 468 -2.38 -16.56 -5.14
CA GLY A 468 -3.00 -16.06 -6.36
C GLY A 468 -2.42 -14.71 -6.79
N ILE A 469 -2.35 -13.75 -5.87
CA ILE A 469 -1.82 -12.41 -6.13
C ILE A 469 -0.34 -12.47 -6.57
N LYS A 470 0.49 -13.29 -5.90
CA LYS A 470 1.92 -13.45 -6.23
C LYS A 470 2.15 -13.84 -7.68
N ASN A 471 1.25 -14.64 -8.25
CA ASN A 471 1.41 -15.24 -9.57
C ASN A 471 0.64 -14.53 -10.69
N LEU A 472 -0.05 -13.42 -10.41
CA LEU A 472 -0.75 -12.64 -11.43
C LEU A 472 0.18 -12.19 -12.57
N GLY A 473 1.43 -11.80 -12.23
CA GLY A 473 2.43 -11.43 -13.23
C GLY A 473 2.85 -12.60 -14.13
N ASN A 474 2.95 -13.81 -13.56
CA ASN A 474 3.31 -15.02 -14.30
C ASN A 474 2.24 -15.39 -15.33
N MET A 475 0.98 -14.97 -15.18
CA MET A 475 -0.08 -15.23 -16.17
C MET A 475 0.19 -14.58 -17.54
N TYR A 476 1.09 -13.60 -17.62
CA TYR A 476 1.52 -12.93 -18.85
C TYR A 476 2.82 -13.50 -19.43
N PHE A 477 3.10 -14.78 -19.16
CA PHE A 477 4.27 -15.46 -19.71
C PHE A 477 4.31 -15.39 -21.26
N GLY A 478 5.52 -15.37 -21.80
CA GLY A 478 5.77 -15.61 -23.22
C GLY A 478 5.79 -17.11 -23.55
N ARG A 479 5.61 -17.43 -24.84
CA ARG A 479 5.63 -18.81 -25.35
C ARG A 479 6.82 -19.61 -24.81
N ASP A 480 8.04 -19.08 -24.96
CA ASP A 480 9.28 -19.81 -24.66
C ASP A 480 9.40 -20.16 -23.18
N LEU A 481 8.91 -19.28 -22.30
CA LEU A 481 8.92 -19.52 -20.85
C LEU A 481 7.99 -20.68 -20.48
N MET A 482 6.79 -20.73 -21.07
CA MET A 482 5.85 -21.83 -20.82
C MET A 482 6.34 -23.15 -21.41
N LEU A 483 6.95 -23.15 -22.60
CA LEU A 483 7.53 -24.36 -23.19
C LEU A 483 8.73 -24.88 -22.38
N SER A 484 9.57 -23.97 -21.87
CA SER A 484 10.64 -24.34 -20.95
C SER A 484 10.08 -25.03 -19.70
N LYS A 485 9.02 -24.48 -19.12
CA LYS A 485 8.34 -25.07 -17.96
C LYS A 485 7.71 -26.43 -18.28
N LEU A 486 7.07 -26.57 -19.44
CA LEU A 486 6.54 -27.85 -19.92
C LEU A 486 7.64 -28.92 -19.94
N ASN A 487 8.75 -28.63 -20.62
CA ASN A 487 9.83 -29.59 -20.85
C ASN A 487 10.63 -29.91 -19.58
N ASN A 488 10.85 -28.92 -18.71
CA ASN A 488 11.74 -29.06 -17.56
C ASN A 488 11.03 -29.52 -16.28
N SER A 489 9.69 -29.39 -16.18
CA SER A 489 9.00 -29.69 -14.93
C SER A 489 7.67 -30.42 -15.07
N LEU A 490 6.88 -30.14 -16.12
CA LEU A 490 5.55 -30.71 -16.30
C LEU A 490 5.54 -32.07 -17.03
N SER A 491 6.61 -32.41 -17.77
CA SER A 491 6.74 -33.71 -18.43
C SER A 491 6.98 -34.89 -17.48
N TYR A 492 7.13 -34.65 -16.18
CA TYR A 492 7.39 -35.67 -15.17
C TYR A 492 6.14 -36.06 -14.39
N ASN A 493 6.20 -37.19 -13.69
CA ASN A 493 5.16 -37.56 -12.74
C ASN A 493 5.22 -36.68 -11.49
N TYR A 494 4.07 -36.51 -10.86
CA TYR A 494 3.91 -35.77 -9.62
C TYR A 494 4.67 -36.45 -8.48
N LYS A 495 5.36 -35.63 -7.70
CA LYS A 495 6.05 -36.02 -6.48
C LYS A 495 5.42 -35.29 -5.31
N SER A 496 4.92 -36.05 -4.35
CA SER A 496 4.32 -35.48 -3.14
C SER A 496 5.34 -34.72 -2.30
N SER A 497 4.85 -33.84 -1.42
CA SER A 497 5.68 -33.09 -0.47
C SER A 497 6.45 -33.96 0.53
N SER A 498 5.98 -35.18 0.80
CA SER A 498 6.68 -36.19 1.60
C SER A 498 7.74 -36.97 0.81
N GLY A 499 7.96 -36.62 -0.46
CA GLY A 499 8.95 -37.22 -1.34
C GLY A 499 8.51 -38.52 -2.01
N ILE A 500 7.25 -38.93 -1.86
CA ILE A 500 6.71 -40.11 -2.55
C ILE A 500 6.55 -39.79 -4.04
N GLU A 501 7.26 -40.54 -4.87
CA GLU A 501 7.14 -40.52 -6.33
C GLU A 501 5.94 -41.37 -6.74
N THR A 502 5.00 -40.74 -7.44
CA THR A 502 3.74 -41.35 -7.86
C THR A 502 3.74 -41.66 -9.36
N ASN A 503 2.70 -42.33 -9.84
CA ASN A 503 2.44 -42.49 -11.28
C ASN A 503 1.44 -41.44 -11.82
N ILE A 504 1.13 -40.40 -11.03
CA ILE A 504 0.23 -39.32 -11.45
C ILE A 504 1.00 -38.44 -12.44
N ALA A 505 0.69 -38.50 -13.73
CA ALA A 505 1.30 -37.62 -14.73
C ALA A 505 0.96 -36.14 -14.42
N ARG A 506 1.88 -35.19 -14.60
CA ARG A 506 1.56 -33.76 -14.43
C ARG A 506 0.84 -33.14 -15.61
N ILE A 507 1.04 -33.69 -16.81
CA ILE A 507 0.15 -33.43 -17.94
C ILE A 507 -1.13 -34.23 -17.68
N ARG A 508 -2.16 -33.56 -17.16
CA ARG A 508 -3.44 -34.16 -16.79
C ARG A 508 -4.34 -34.35 -18.01
N LYS A 509 -4.21 -33.43 -18.98
CA LYS A 509 -4.90 -33.48 -20.26
C LYS A 509 -4.11 -32.74 -21.34
N GLY A 510 -4.24 -33.23 -22.57
CA GLY A 510 -3.68 -32.63 -23.78
C GLY A 510 -2.43 -33.34 -24.28
N ASP A 511 -2.08 -33.10 -25.53
CA ASP A 511 -0.90 -33.68 -26.19
C ASP A 511 0.27 -32.66 -26.16
N PRO A 512 1.37 -32.94 -25.43
CA PRO A 512 2.51 -32.02 -25.33
C PRO A 512 3.16 -31.71 -26.69
N ASP A 513 3.15 -32.65 -27.63
CA ASP A 513 3.80 -32.47 -28.93
C ASP A 513 3.07 -31.41 -29.79
N GLN A 514 1.76 -31.24 -29.57
CA GLN A 514 0.93 -30.24 -30.25
C GLN A 514 0.82 -28.92 -29.49
N PHE A 515 1.33 -28.87 -28.24
CA PHE A 515 1.08 -27.75 -27.34
C PHE A 515 1.73 -26.44 -27.82
N GLU A 516 2.93 -26.47 -28.42
CA GLU A 516 3.56 -25.25 -28.92
C GLU A 516 2.70 -24.54 -29.99
N GLY A 517 2.19 -25.30 -30.97
CA GLY A 517 1.33 -24.78 -32.01
C GLY A 517 0.00 -24.27 -31.46
N PHE A 518 -0.57 -25.00 -30.50
CA PHE A 518 -1.77 -24.57 -29.77
C PHE A 518 -1.54 -23.25 -29.03
N LEU A 519 -0.49 -23.17 -28.22
CA LEU A 519 -0.18 -22.03 -27.36
C LEU A 519 0.10 -20.77 -28.17
N ASN A 520 0.85 -20.89 -29.26
CA ASN A 520 1.16 -19.76 -30.15
C ASN A 520 -0.11 -19.15 -30.77
N ASN A 521 -1.11 -19.98 -31.09
CA ASN A 521 -2.39 -19.49 -31.60
C ASN A 521 -3.22 -18.82 -30.51
N LEU A 522 -3.25 -19.38 -29.31
CA LEU A 522 -3.99 -18.82 -28.19
C LEU A 522 -3.42 -17.47 -27.74
N LEU A 523 -2.09 -17.34 -27.60
CA LEU A 523 -1.43 -16.11 -27.17
C LEU A 523 -1.58 -14.94 -28.16
N LYS A 524 -1.92 -15.22 -29.42
CA LYS A 524 -2.18 -14.20 -30.46
C LYS A 524 -3.64 -13.76 -30.54
N ASP A 525 -4.55 -14.43 -29.83
CA ASP A 525 -5.95 -14.07 -29.87
C ASP A 525 -6.20 -12.79 -29.04
N TYR A 526 -6.74 -11.75 -29.68
CA TYR A 526 -7.13 -10.50 -29.01
C TYR A 526 -8.24 -10.69 -27.97
N LYS A 527 -8.98 -11.81 -28.01
CA LYS A 527 -10.01 -12.17 -27.02
C LYS A 527 -9.45 -12.91 -25.81
N LEU A 528 -8.15 -13.21 -25.80
CA LEU A 528 -7.52 -13.98 -24.75
C LEU A 528 -7.77 -13.34 -23.38
N ASN A 529 -8.52 -14.03 -22.53
CA ASN A 529 -8.75 -13.65 -21.15
C ASN A 529 -7.96 -14.55 -20.19
N ARG A 530 -7.49 -13.97 -19.10
CA ARG A 530 -6.75 -14.68 -18.06
C ARG A 530 -7.63 -14.77 -16.82
N ARG A 531 -7.69 -15.95 -16.20
CA ARG A 531 -8.50 -16.17 -15.00
C ARG A 531 -7.62 -16.67 -13.85
N CYS A 532 -7.62 -15.93 -12.75
CA CYS A 532 -7.00 -16.41 -11.51
C CYS A 532 -8.12 -16.97 -10.63
N VAL A 533 -8.04 -18.26 -10.32
CA VAL A 533 -9.07 -19.01 -9.63
C VAL A 533 -8.55 -19.44 -8.27
N LEU A 534 -9.26 -19.07 -7.22
CA LEU A 534 -9.04 -19.61 -5.88
C LEU A 534 -10.09 -20.69 -5.62
N SER A 535 -9.66 -21.94 -5.52
CA SER A 535 -10.52 -23.08 -5.26
C SER A 535 -10.49 -23.41 -3.77
N CYS A 536 -11.56 -23.06 -3.05
CA CYS A 536 -11.61 -23.09 -1.59
C CYS A 536 -12.84 -23.85 -1.10
N SER A 537 -12.64 -24.98 -0.42
CA SER A 537 -13.75 -25.76 0.16
C SER A 537 -14.30 -25.18 1.46
N PHE A 538 -13.55 -24.34 2.16
CA PHE A 538 -13.98 -23.76 3.45
C PHE A 538 -14.93 -22.55 3.30
N ILE A 539 -15.09 -21.99 2.10
CA ILE A 539 -15.95 -20.83 1.83
C ILE A 539 -17.28 -21.28 1.24
N SER A 540 -18.39 -20.70 1.72
CA SER A 540 -19.72 -20.84 1.13
C SER A 540 -20.21 -19.50 0.58
N LYS A 541 -20.69 -19.50 -0.68
CA LYS A 541 -21.29 -18.31 -1.29
C LYS A 541 -22.52 -17.84 -0.50
N SER A 542 -23.38 -18.74 -0.05
CA SER A 542 -24.57 -18.40 0.73
C SER A 542 -24.23 -17.75 2.08
N ASP A 543 -23.20 -18.26 2.78
CA ASP A 543 -22.72 -17.67 4.03
C ASP A 543 -22.09 -16.29 3.83
N VAL A 544 -21.20 -16.16 2.84
CA VAL A 544 -20.57 -14.86 2.51
C VAL A 544 -21.63 -13.84 2.11
N LYS A 545 -22.59 -14.22 1.27
CA LYS A 545 -23.70 -13.36 0.86
C LYS A 545 -24.50 -12.87 2.07
N ARG A 546 -24.84 -13.76 3.00
CA ARG A 546 -25.60 -13.39 4.21
C ARG A 546 -24.84 -12.36 5.04
N GLU A 547 -23.55 -12.57 5.26
CA GLU A 547 -22.73 -11.66 6.07
C GLU A 547 -22.47 -10.32 5.35
N PHE A 548 -22.21 -10.34 4.04
CA PHE A 548 -21.99 -9.11 3.27
C PHE A 548 -23.25 -8.27 3.09
N LEU A 549 -24.44 -8.90 3.06
CA LEU A 549 -25.69 -8.15 3.09
C LEU A 549 -25.89 -7.39 4.41
N LYS A 550 -25.35 -7.89 5.53
CA LYS A 550 -25.35 -7.13 6.79
C LYS A 550 -24.48 -5.88 6.68
N ILE A 551 -23.29 -6.00 6.09
CA ILE A 551 -22.40 -4.87 5.79
C ILE A 551 -23.14 -3.85 4.92
N LYS A 552 -23.74 -4.30 3.80
CA LYS A 552 -24.50 -3.45 2.87
C LYS A 552 -25.63 -2.67 3.58
N ASN A 553 -26.26 -3.30 4.56
CA ASN A 553 -27.33 -2.72 5.37
C ASN A 553 -26.83 -1.96 6.62
N LYS A 554 -25.52 -1.70 6.74
CA LYS A 554 -24.89 -1.02 7.89
C LYS A 554 -25.16 -1.70 9.24
N ALA A 555 -25.43 -3.00 9.24
CA ALA A 555 -25.59 -3.77 10.46
C ALA A 555 -24.22 -4.22 10.98
N ARG A 556 -24.07 -4.30 12.31
CA ARG A 556 -22.82 -4.74 12.95
C ARG A 556 -22.48 -6.17 12.52
N VAL A 557 -21.25 -6.36 12.05
CA VAL A 557 -20.66 -7.67 11.74
C VAL A 557 -19.49 -7.95 12.68
N ARG A 558 -19.05 -9.22 12.73
CA ARG A 558 -17.86 -9.60 13.50
C ARG A 558 -16.59 -9.18 12.76
N GLY A 559 -15.49 -8.92 13.48
CA GLY A 559 -14.21 -8.49 12.89
C GLY A 559 -13.72 -9.38 11.73
N HIS A 560 -13.71 -10.71 11.90
CA HIS A 560 -13.35 -11.63 10.81
C HIS A 560 -14.21 -11.49 9.53
N VAL A 561 -15.46 -11.03 9.61
CA VAL A 561 -16.30 -10.80 8.43
C VAL A 561 -15.82 -9.59 7.65
N THR A 562 -15.49 -8.49 8.35
CA THR A 562 -14.88 -7.32 7.74
C THR A 562 -13.53 -7.68 7.11
N GLN A 563 -12.73 -8.53 7.78
CA GLN A 563 -11.48 -9.06 7.22
C GLN A 563 -11.72 -9.87 5.95
N LEU A 564 -12.71 -10.78 5.97
CA LEU A 564 -13.09 -11.58 4.81
C LEU A 564 -13.44 -10.70 3.60
N PHE A 565 -14.19 -9.61 3.83
CA PHE A 565 -14.47 -8.60 2.80
C PHE A 565 -13.19 -7.95 2.26
N TRP A 566 -12.30 -7.50 3.14
CA TRP A 566 -11.02 -6.90 2.74
C TRP A 566 -10.12 -7.86 1.96
N ILE A 567 -10.10 -9.16 2.32
CA ILE A 567 -9.26 -10.17 1.67
C ILE A 567 -9.77 -10.42 0.24
N ILE A 568 -11.07 -10.73 0.11
CA ILE A 568 -11.67 -11.04 -1.18
C ILE A 568 -11.60 -9.83 -2.11
N SER A 569 -11.87 -8.64 -1.56
CA SER A 569 -11.80 -7.43 -2.36
C SER A 569 -10.36 -7.08 -2.77
N SER A 570 -9.37 -7.25 -1.88
CA SER A 570 -7.95 -7.09 -2.24
C SER A 570 -7.54 -8.01 -3.39
N PHE A 571 -7.99 -9.27 -3.36
CA PHE A 571 -7.79 -10.21 -4.47
C PHE A 571 -8.45 -9.73 -5.76
N ALA A 572 -9.72 -9.31 -5.69
CA ALA A 572 -10.48 -8.88 -6.85
C ALA A 572 -9.85 -7.65 -7.52
N HIS A 573 -9.41 -6.66 -6.74
CA HIS A 573 -8.73 -5.48 -7.26
C HIS A 573 -7.37 -5.82 -7.84
N ALA A 574 -6.54 -6.60 -7.14
CA ALA A 574 -5.22 -7.01 -7.63
C ALA A 574 -5.31 -7.75 -8.98
N ALA A 575 -6.27 -8.66 -9.13
CA ALA A 575 -6.51 -9.37 -10.39
C ALA A 575 -6.96 -8.40 -11.51
N LYS A 576 -7.93 -7.53 -11.23
CA LYS A 576 -8.44 -6.54 -12.19
C LYS A 576 -7.34 -5.60 -12.68
N ASP A 577 -6.42 -5.19 -11.81
CA ASP A 577 -5.30 -4.33 -12.18
C ASP A 577 -4.38 -4.95 -13.21
N MET A 578 -4.24 -6.27 -13.14
CA MET A 578 -3.47 -7.07 -14.08
C MET A 578 -4.33 -7.55 -15.26
N ASN A 579 -5.51 -6.96 -15.50
CA ASN A 579 -6.47 -7.39 -16.53
C ASN A 579 -6.80 -8.90 -16.46
N THR A 580 -6.78 -9.46 -15.26
CA THR A 580 -7.11 -10.85 -14.96
C THR A 580 -8.50 -10.90 -14.32
N ILE A 581 -9.29 -11.90 -14.69
CA ILE A 581 -10.61 -12.15 -14.10
C ILE A 581 -10.42 -12.93 -12.79
N PRO A 582 -10.77 -12.37 -11.63
CA PRO A 582 -10.76 -13.11 -10.37
C PRO A 582 -11.97 -14.04 -10.28
N LEU A 583 -11.76 -15.28 -9.84
CA LEU A 583 -12.83 -16.24 -9.54
C LEU A 583 -12.52 -16.97 -8.24
N ILE A 584 -13.57 -17.30 -7.48
CA ILE A 584 -13.46 -18.12 -6.27
C ILE A 584 -14.42 -19.30 -6.40
N TYR A 585 -13.88 -20.49 -6.61
CA TYR A 585 -14.66 -21.73 -6.56
C TYR A 585 -14.93 -22.08 -5.10
N CYS A 586 -16.20 -22.21 -4.75
CA CYS A 586 -16.63 -22.34 -3.35
C CYS A 586 -17.82 -23.28 -3.20
N ASN A 587 -18.20 -23.55 -1.95
CA ASN A 587 -19.46 -24.19 -1.63
C ASN A 587 -20.66 -23.26 -1.93
N LYS A 588 -21.85 -23.87 -2.07
CA LYS A 588 -23.10 -23.15 -2.34
C LYS A 588 -23.50 -22.16 -1.26
#